data_AF-E3D9T1-F1
#
_entry.id   AF-E3D9T1-F1
#
_cell.length_a   1.000
_cell.length_b   1.000
_cell.length_c   1.000
_cell.angle_alpha   90.00
_cell.angle_beta   90.00
_cell.angle_gamma   90.00
#
_symmetry.space_group_name_H-M   'P 1'
#
loop_
_entity.id
_entity.type
_entity.pdbx_description
1 polymer ?
#
loop_
_entity_poly.entity_id
_entity_poly.type
_entity_poly.pdbx_seq_one_letter_code
_entity_poly.pdbx_strand_id
1 'polypeptide(L)' 'MHTVLTSVQGFPRIGANRELKKVIERYWKKDATLEEVRQVAKDLRKKTLENPNRIWNRTYTK' A
#
# COMPACT_ATOMS: atom_id res chain seq x y z
N MET A 1 19.69 21.13 -21.33
CA MET A 1 18.99 20.48 -20.20
C MET A 1 18.49 19.13 -20.69
N HIS A 2 19.11 18.03 -20.27
CA HIS A 2 18.63 16.69 -20.64
C HIS A 2 17.75 16.14 -19.53
N THR A 3 16.52 15.77 -19.86
CA THR A 3 15.59 15.12 -18.93
C THR A 3 15.78 13.61 -19.04
N VAL A 4 16.15 12.97 -17.93
CA VAL A 4 16.26 11.50 -17.85
C VAL A 4 15.00 10.96 -17.18
N LEU A 5 14.33 10.01 -17.84
CA LEU A 5 13.15 9.35 -17.29
C LEU A 5 13.57 8.21 -16.37
N THR A 6 13.01 8.18 -15.17
CA THR A 6 13.14 7.06 -14.23
C THR A 6 11.82 6.33 -14.12
N SER A 7 11.87 4.99 -14.15
CA SER A 7 10.72 4.12 -13.97
C SER A 7 10.84 3.34 -12.66
N VAL A 8 9.70 3.09 -12.00
CA VAL A 8 9.62 2.30 -10.77
C VAL A 8 8.99 0.95 -11.11
N GLN A 9 9.72 -0.15 -10.89
CA GLN A 9 9.25 -1.49 -11.25
C GLN A 9 8.19 -2.06 -10.30
N GLY A 10 8.08 -1.54 -9.08
CA GLY A 10 7.11 -2.03 -8.11
C GLY A 10 7.08 -1.19 -6.84
N PHE A 11 5.99 -1.36 -6.08
CA PHE A 11 5.74 -0.60 -4.87
C PHE A 11 5.19 -1.48 -3.74
N PRO A 12 5.57 -1.23 -2.47
CA PRO A 12 5.04 -1.99 -1.34
C PRO A 12 3.51 -1.90 -1.22
N ARG A 13 2.84 -3.05 -1.27
CA ARG A 13 1.37 -3.15 -1.17
C ARG A 13 0.84 -3.13 0.27
N ILE A 14 1.72 -3.26 1.26
CA ILE A 14 1.35 -3.51 2.65
C ILE A 14 0.72 -2.29 3.35
N GLY A 15 0.98 -1.08 2.83
CA GLY A 15 0.58 0.20 3.42
C GLY A 15 1.52 0.65 4.56
N ALA A 16 1.56 1.96 4.83
CA ALA A 16 2.50 2.55 5.77
C ALA A 16 2.32 2.06 7.21
N ASN A 17 1.11 1.64 7.60
CA ASN A 17 0.81 1.10 8.92
C ASN A 17 0.42 -0.38 8.88
N ARG A 18 0.87 -1.08 7.82
CA ARG A 18 0.60 -2.50 7.57
C ARG A 18 -0.90 -2.83 7.50
N GLU A 19 -1.69 -1.90 6.98
CA GLU A 19 -3.16 -1.98 6.90
C GLU A 19 -3.61 -3.26 6.19
N LEU A 20 -2.93 -3.63 5.10
CA LEU A 20 -3.26 -4.84 4.34
C LEU A 20 -3.02 -6.12 5.16
N LYS A 21 -1.95 -6.17 5.96
CA LYS A 21 -1.69 -7.31 6.85
C LYS A 21 -2.80 -7.45 7.89
N LYS A 22 -3.18 -6.33 8.54
CA LYS A 22 -4.19 -6.33 9.61
C LYS A 22 -5.55 -6.85 9.12
N VAL A 23 -6.01 -6.40 7.96
CA VAL A 23 -7.32 -6.84 7.42
C VAL A 23 -7.30 -8.30 6.98
N ILE A 24 -6.18 -8.78 6.40
CA ILE A 24 -6.03 -10.19 6.02
C ILE A 24 -6.04 -11.10 7.26
N GLU A 25 -5.32 -10.70 8.32
CA GLU A 25 -5.31 -11.45 9.59
C GLU A 25 -6.70 -11.49 10.24
N ARG A 26 -7.46 -10.39 10.18
CA ARG A 26 -8.87 -10.38 10.64
C ARG A 26 -9.76 -11.27 9.79
N TYR A 27 -9.58 -11.26 8.48
CA TYR A 27 -10.33 -12.13 7.56
C TYR A 27 -10.09 -13.62 7.87
N TRP A 28 -8.84 -14.03 8.12
CA TRP A 28 -8.52 -15.40 8.54
C TRP A 28 -9.13 -15.79 9.89
N LYS A 29 -9.28 -14.82 10.80
CA LYS A 29 -10.01 -14.99 12.07
C LYS A 29 -11.54 -14.98 11.92
N LYS A 30 -12.07 -14.84 10.69
CA LYS A 30 -13.50 -14.65 10.38
C LYS A 30 -14.10 -13.38 11.01
N ASP A 31 -13.25 -12.42 11.36
CA ASP A 31 -13.60 -11.11 11.95
C ASP A 31 -13.60 -9.97 10.91
N ALA A 32 -13.44 -10.33 9.64
CA ALA A 32 -13.63 -9.43 8.50
C ALA A 32 -14.17 -10.22 7.31
N THR A 33 -14.83 -9.52 6.39
CA THR A 33 -15.33 -10.06 5.13
C THR A 33 -14.30 -9.92 4.01
N LEU A 34 -14.47 -10.71 2.95
CA LEU A 34 -13.62 -10.58 1.76
C LEU A 34 -13.77 -9.20 1.10
N GLU A 35 -14.94 -8.58 1.21
CA GLU A 35 -15.20 -7.26 0.64
C GLU A 35 -14.42 -6.17 1.37
N GLU A 36 -14.32 -6.25 2.71
CA GLU A 36 -13.47 -5.34 3.49
C GLU A 36 -11.99 -5.46 3.10
N VAL A 37 -11.49 -6.67 2.86
CA VAL A 37 -10.12 -6.88 2.37
C VAL A 37 -9.91 -6.21 1.01
N ARG A 38 -10.86 -6.38 0.08
CA ARG A 38 -10.80 -5.78 -1.26
C ARG A 38 -10.85 -4.26 -1.20
N GLN A 39 -11.71 -3.72 -0.33
CA GLN A 39 -11.86 -2.28 -0.15
C GLN A 39 -10.57 -1.66 0.40
N VAL A 40 -10.00 -2.23 1.46
CA VAL A 40 -8.70 -1.78 2.01
C VAL A 40 -7.60 -1.85 0.95
N ALA A 41 -7.54 -2.93 0.16
CA ALA A 41 -6.55 -3.06 -0.91
C ALA A 41 -6.74 -2.02 -2.02
N LYS A 42 -7.98 -1.66 -2.37
CA LYS A 42 -8.31 -0.62 -3.35
C LYS A 42 -7.89 0.77 -2.85
N ASP A 43 -8.18 1.07 -1.59
CA ASP A 43 -7.82 2.36 -0.99
C ASP A 43 -6.31 2.53 -0.86
N LEU A 44 -5.58 1.46 -0.56
CA LEU A 44 -4.11 1.49 -0.55
C LEU A 44 -3.53 1.75 -1.94
N ARG A 45 -4.07 1.12 -2.99
CA ARG A 45 -3.64 1.41 -4.38
C ARG A 45 -3.90 2.86 -4.75
N LYS A 46 -5.08 3.39 -4.41
CA LYS A 46 -5.43 4.80 -4.66
C LYS A 46 -4.45 5.75 -3.96
N LYS A 47 -4.18 5.52 -2.67
CA LYS A 47 -3.21 6.32 -1.90
C LYS A 47 -1.79 6.29 -2.50
N THR A 48 -1.36 5.14 -2.98
CA THR A 48 -0.05 5.00 -3.65
C THR A 48 0.01 5.78 -4.95
N LEU A 49 -1.06 5.79 -5.75
CA LEU A 49 -1.13 6.56 -7.00
C LEU A 49 -1.16 8.07 -6.74
N GLU A 50 -1.86 8.51 -5.69
CA GLU A 50 -1.98 9.92 -5.34
C GLU A 50 -0.69 10.50 -4.75
N ASN A 51 -0.01 9.75 -3.89
CA ASN A 51 1.22 10.23 -3.23
C ASN A 51 2.22 9.10 -2.97
N PRO A 52 3.00 8.71 -4.00
CA PRO A 52 3.99 7.64 -3.88
C PRO A 52 5.15 8.03 -2.95
N ASN A 53 5.57 9.30 -2.95
CA ASN A 53 6.74 9.78 -2.18
C ASN A 53 6.53 9.70 -0.65
N ARG A 54 5.29 9.86 -0.17
CA ARG A 54 4.98 9.83 1.26
C ARG A 54 5.16 8.46 1.91
N ILE A 55 5.04 7.39 1.14
CA ILE A 55 5.12 6.01 1.65
C ILE A 55 6.58 5.59 1.80
N TRP A 56 7.44 5.96 0.83
CA TRP A 56 8.89 5.69 0.88
C TRP A 56 9.54 6.23 2.16
N ASN A 57 9.18 7.46 2.55
CA ASN A 57 9.74 8.16 3.71
C ASN A 57 9.43 7.53 5.07
N ARG A 58 8.59 6.49 5.12
CA ARG A 58 8.28 5.77 6.37
C ARG A 58 8.62 4.29 6.33
N THR A 59 8.68 3.69 5.14
CA THR A 59 9.06 2.28 5.00
C THR A 59 10.57 2.05 4.89
N TYR A 60 11.35 3.07 4.51
CA TYR A 60 12.81 2.96 4.29
C TYR A 60 13.68 3.84 5.18
N THR A 61 13.08 4.71 6.00
CA THR A 61 13.81 5.52 6.98
C THR A 61 13.95 4.71 8.27
N LYS A 62 15.14 4.14 8.47
CA LYS A 62 15.67 3.76 9.77
C LYS A 62 16.73 4.77 10.17
#